data_AF-A0A3P3QNL4-F1
#
_entry.id   AF-A0A3P3QNL4-F1
#
_cell.length_a   1.000
_cell.length_b   1.000
_cell.length_c   1.000
_cell.angle_alpha   90.00
_cell.angle_beta   90.00
_cell.angle_gamma   90.00
#
_symmetry.space_group_name_H-M   'P 1'
#
loop_
_entity.id
_entity.type
_entity.pdbx_description
1 polymer ?
#
loop_
_entity_poly.entity_id
_entity_poly.type
_entity_poly.pdbx_seq_one_letter_code
_entity_poly.pdbx_strand_id
1 'polypeptide(L)'
;MLSLRTIPVGAVVCCEIFQFFEHSGIYIGDGQIVELAGSGLVRSLSFHRFLADRSGAELMFATTPAGDIIGSQSAANRAIEQIYSYQNYDVLRNNCHRFTYSCISGDSLPLTSFFDLKQALAAYWRFTPNWIHKAP
;
A
#
# COMPACT_ATOMS: atom_id res chain seq x y z
N MET A 1 21.54 -6.18 -7.87
CA MET A 1 21.00 -5.41 -6.73
C MET A 1 20.23 -4.23 -7.32
N LEU A 2 18.90 -4.34 -7.45
CA LEU A 2 18.09 -3.26 -8.01
C LEU A 2 18.09 -2.11 -7.01
N SER A 3 18.60 -0.95 -7.43
CA SER A 3 18.73 0.23 -6.58
C SER A 3 17.35 0.71 -6.13
N LEU A 4 17.18 0.94 -4.83
CA LEU A 4 16.01 1.60 -4.21
C LEU A 4 15.64 2.95 -4.85
N ARG A 5 16.49 3.50 -5.73
CA ARG A 5 16.32 4.76 -6.47
C ARG A 5 15.24 4.73 -7.56
N THR A 6 14.58 3.60 -7.84
CA THR A 6 13.61 3.48 -8.94
C THR A 6 12.15 3.34 -8.51
N ILE A 7 11.83 3.38 -7.21
CA ILE A 7 10.44 3.30 -6.75
C ILE A 7 9.91 4.74 -6.61
N PRO A 8 8.88 5.15 -7.38
CA PRO A 8 8.32 6.48 -7.25
C PRO A 8 7.48 6.59 -5.96
N VAL A 9 7.50 7.77 -5.32
CA VAL A 9 6.66 8.04 -4.15
C VAL A 9 5.18 7.95 -4.49
N GLY A 10 4.37 7.57 -3.51
CA GLY A 10 2.94 7.31 -3.67
C GLY A 10 2.63 5.95 -4.28
N ALA A 11 3.63 5.09 -4.47
CA ALA A 11 3.42 3.75 -4.96
C ALA A 11 2.63 2.90 -3.95
N VAL A 12 1.64 2.17 -4.45
CA VAL A 12 0.96 1.14 -3.67
C VAL A 12 1.94 0.00 -3.42
N VAL A 13 2.08 -0.37 -2.16
CA VAL A 13 2.92 -1.48 -1.72
C VAL A 13 2.08 -2.48 -0.94
N CYS A 14 2.30 -3.77 -1.21
CA CYS A 14 1.63 -4.86 -0.55
C CYS A 14 2.63 -5.93 -0.10
N CYS A 15 2.21 -6.78 0.83
CA CYS A 15 2.91 -8.01 1.20
C CYS A 15 1.90 -9.04 1.68
N GLU A 16 2.29 -10.32 1.64
CA GLU A 16 1.46 -11.42 2.09
C GLU A 16 1.53 -11.61 3.62
N ILE A 17 0.39 -11.99 4.19
CA ILE A 17 0.18 -12.43 5.57
C ILE A 17 -0.47 -13.82 5.51
N PHE A 18 0.23 -14.83 6.03
CA PHE A 18 -0.21 -16.22 6.18
C PHE A 18 -1.00 -16.78 4.98
N GLN A 19 -0.41 -16.74 3.77
CA GLN A 19 -0.93 -17.28 2.49
C GLN A 19 -2.31 -16.80 2.00
N PHE A 20 -3.16 -16.22 2.87
CA PHE A 20 -4.56 -15.92 2.58
C PHE A 20 -4.94 -14.46 2.83
N PHE A 21 -4.04 -13.68 3.44
CA PHE A 21 -4.27 -12.27 3.70
C PHE A 21 -3.15 -11.44 3.12
N GLU A 22 -3.44 -10.18 2.81
CA GLU A 22 -2.45 -9.22 2.37
C GLU A 22 -2.52 -7.98 3.23
N HIS A 23 -1.38 -7.29 3.34
CA HIS A 23 -1.34 -5.99 3.95
C HIS A 23 -0.84 -4.96 2.96
N SER A 24 -1.44 -3.78 2.98
CA SER A 24 -1.18 -2.72 2.00
C SER A 24 -0.82 -1.40 2.67
N GLY A 25 -0.06 -0.58 1.94
CA GLY A 25 0.32 0.75 2.34
C GLY A 25 0.78 1.59 1.16
N ILE A 26 1.34 2.76 1.47
CA ILE A 26 1.85 3.72 0.49
C ILE A 26 3.33 3.96 0.73
N TYR A 27 4.15 3.75 -0.29
CA TYR A 27 5.56 4.14 -0.26
C TYR A 27 5.70 5.65 -0.32
N ILE A 28 6.47 6.25 0.59
CA ILE A 28 6.61 7.72 0.69
C ILE A 28 8.03 8.23 0.40
N GLY A 29 8.95 7.36 -0.02
CA GLY A 29 10.36 7.71 -0.23
C GLY A 29 11.26 7.20 0.88
N ASP A 30 12.57 7.24 0.65
CA ASP A 30 13.61 6.91 1.64
C ASP A 30 13.41 5.57 2.36
N GLY A 31 12.92 4.56 1.63
CA GLY A 31 12.66 3.23 2.16
C GLY A 31 11.49 3.16 3.15
N GLN A 32 10.67 4.20 3.23
CA GLN A 32 9.55 4.30 4.18
C GLN A 32 8.19 4.02 3.51
N ILE A 33 7.35 3.29 4.24
CA ILE A 33 5.98 2.93 3.88
C ILE A 33 5.06 3.40 4.99
N VAL A 34 3.99 4.10 4.63
CA VAL A 34 2.91 4.43 5.55
C VAL A 34 1.83 3.35 5.48
N GLU A 35 1.39 2.89 6.64
CA GLU A 35 0.31 1.93 6.80
C GLU A 35 -0.68 2.33 7.89
N LEU A 36 -1.90 1.82 7.77
CA LEU A 36 -2.83 1.73 8.89
C LEU A 36 -2.61 0.37 9.59
N ALA A 37 -2.08 0.39 10.81
CA ALA A 37 -1.84 -0.82 11.59
C ALA A 37 -3.13 -1.37 12.21
N GLY A 38 -3.14 -2.66 12.56
CA GLY A 38 -4.30 -3.30 13.21
C GLY A 38 -4.66 -2.70 14.58
N SER A 39 -3.75 -1.93 15.19
CA SER A 39 -4.02 -1.13 16.39
C SER A 39 -4.80 0.16 16.12
N GLY A 40 -5.08 0.49 14.86
CA GLY A 40 -5.67 1.76 14.44
C GLY A 40 -4.69 2.91 14.25
N LEU A 41 -3.42 2.74 14.61
CA LEU A 41 -2.41 3.78 14.42
C LEU A 41 -1.94 3.81 12.96
N VAL A 42 -1.97 4.98 12.34
CA VAL A 42 -1.28 5.21 11.07
C VAL A 42 0.19 5.51 11.37
N ARG A 43 1.10 4.71 10.80
CA ARG A 43 2.54 4.76 11.10
C ARG A 43 3.39 4.62 9.85
N SER A 44 4.60 5.16 9.92
CA SER A 44 5.63 4.98 8.90
C SER A 44 6.62 3.89 9.33
N LEU A 45 6.96 2.99 8.41
CA LEU A 45 7.85 1.85 8.63
C LEU A 45 8.85 1.72 7.49
N SER A 46 10.08 1.33 7.82
CA SER A 46 11.03 0.81 6.82
C SER A 46 10.49 -0.47 6.15
N PHE A 47 10.98 -0.80 4.96
CA PHE A 47 10.71 -2.06 4.26
C PHE A 47 10.83 -3.31 5.15
N HIS A 48 11.93 -3.46 5.89
CA HIS A 48 12.12 -4.59 6.80
C HIS A 48 11.05 -4.67 7.88
N ARG A 49 10.70 -3.54 8.51
CA ARG A 49 9.65 -3.50 9.56
C ARG A 49 8.25 -3.70 9.00
N PHE A 50 8.02 -3.32 7.74
CA PHE A 50 6.77 -3.65 7.05
C PHE A 50 6.62 -5.16 6.85
N LEU A 51 7.71 -5.92 6.69
CA LEU A 51 7.65 -7.38 6.55
C LEU A 51 7.77 -8.15 7.88
N ALA A 52 8.41 -7.57 8.91
CA ALA A 52 8.88 -8.30 10.10
C ALA A 52 7.82 -9.13 10.84
N ASP A 53 6.58 -8.67 10.93
CA ASP A 53 5.49 -9.35 11.65
C ASP A 53 4.55 -10.12 10.69
N ARG A 54 5.03 -10.45 9.48
CA ARG A 54 4.24 -11.02 8.38
C ARG A 54 4.98 -12.21 7.77
N SER A 55 4.24 -13.13 7.17
CA SER A 55 4.84 -14.32 6.55
C SER A 55 5.48 -14.04 5.19
N GLY A 56 5.11 -12.94 4.53
CA GLY A 56 5.66 -12.55 3.24
C GLY A 56 7.13 -12.16 3.34
N ALA A 57 7.92 -12.63 2.37
CA ALA A 57 9.35 -12.32 2.28
C ALA A 57 9.67 -11.16 1.32
N GLU A 58 8.67 -10.70 0.56
CA GLU A 58 8.84 -9.73 -0.53
C GLU A 58 7.76 -8.65 -0.49
N LEU A 59 8.14 -7.47 -1.00
CA LEU A 59 7.24 -6.35 -1.26
C LEU A 59 6.69 -6.48 -2.67
N MET A 60 5.38 -6.29 -2.83
CA MET A 60 4.70 -6.23 -4.11
C MET A 60 4.31 -4.80 -4.43
N PHE A 61 4.64 -4.33 -5.63
CA PHE A 61 4.28 -2.98 -6.10
C PHE A 61 3.37 -3.04 -7.32
N ALA A 62 2.35 -2.18 -7.35
CA ALA A 62 1.47 -2.04 -8.51
C ALA A 62 2.21 -1.37 -9.68
N THR A 63 2.07 -1.92 -10.89
CA THR A 63 2.70 -1.38 -12.10
C THR A 63 1.70 -1.13 -13.21
N THR A 64 2.07 -0.25 -14.14
CA THR A 64 1.41 -0.13 -15.43
C THR A 64 1.51 -1.45 -16.20
N PRO A 65 0.69 -1.63 -17.26
CA PRO A 65 0.83 -2.77 -18.16
C PRO A 65 2.23 -2.88 -18.81
N ALA A 66 2.95 -1.76 -18.91
CA ALA A 66 4.32 -1.70 -19.43
C ALA A 66 5.39 -2.15 -18.40
N GLY A 67 5.01 -2.34 -17.12
CA GLY A 67 5.90 -2.80 -16.06
C GLY A 67 6.48 -1.69 -15.19
N ASP A 68 6.10 -0.44 -15.41
CA ASP A 68 6.56 0.70 -14.59
C ASP A 68 5.76 0.79 -13.29
N ILE A 69 6.45 0.92 -12.15
CA ILE A 69 5.78 1.14 -10.86
C ILE A 69 5.00 2.45 -10.91
N ILE A 70 3.74 2.40 -10.48
CA ILE A 70 2.86 3.57 -10.50
C ILE A 70 3.13 4.39 -9.24
N GLY A 71 3.47 5.66 -9.39
CA GLY A 71 3.63 6.62 -8.30
C GLY A 71 2.57 7.73 -8.34
N SER A 72 2.38 8.41 -7.21
CA SER A 72 1.47 9.55 -7.08
C SER A 72 1.89 10.45 -5.93
N GLN A 73 2.43 11.63 -6.23
CA GLN A 73 2.84 12.59 -5.21
C GLN A 73 1.68 12.97 -4.27
N SER A 74 0.47 13.15 -4.82
CA SER A 74 -0.72 13.44 -4.03
C SER A 74 -1.06 12.30 -3.06
N ALA A 75 -0.84 11.05 -3.46
CA ALA A 75 -1.05 9.91 -2.57
C ALA A 75 -0.02 9.83 -1.46
N ALA A 76 1.25 10.11 -1.76
CA ALA A 76 2.30 10.22 -0.75
C ALA A 76 1.95 11.30 0.29
N ASN A 77 1.56 12.49 -0.18
CA ASN A 77 1.20 13.59 0.71
C ASN A 77 0.02 13.24 1.62
N ARG A 78 -1.07 12.68 1.08
CA ARG A 78 -2.22 12.22 1.87
C ARG A 78 -1.85 11.16 2.91
N ALA A 79 -0.95 10.23 2.55
CA ALA A 79 -0.47 9.23 3.50
C ALA A 79 0.38 9.86 4.61
N ILE A 80 1.27 10.79 4.27
CA ILE A 80 2.12 11.51 5.23
C ILE A 80 1.29 12.33 6.21
N GLU A 81 0.27 13.05 5.72
CA GLU A 81 -0.63 13.86 6.55
C GLU A 81 -1.39 13.04 7.61
N GLN A 82 -1.52 11.74 7.41
CA GLN A 82 -2.21 10.84 8.33
C GLN A 82 -1.28 10.21 9.37
N ILE A 83 0.05 10.35 9.26
CA ILE A 83 0.99 9.73 10.22
C ILE A 83 0.71 10.24 11.63
N TYR A 84 0.72 9.33 12.61
CA TYR A 84 0.36 9.56 14.02
C TYR A 84 -1.13 9.83 14.29
N SER A 85 -2.00 9.71 13.29
CA SER A 85 -3.43 9.66 13.52
C SER A 85 -3.87 8.27 13.98
N TYR A 86 -4.97 8.24 14.75
CA TYR A 86 -5.66 7.01 15.13
C TYR A 86 -6.99 6.91 14.40
N GLN A 87 -7.25 5.75 13.83
CA GLN A 87 -8.50 5.40 13.17
C GLN A 87 -9.11 4.17 13.86
N ASN A 88 -10.44 4.09 13.90
CA ASN A 88 -11.13 2.92 14.43
C ASN A 88 -10.94 1.74 13.46
N TYR A 89 -9.91 0.91 13.68
CA TYR A 89 -9.57 -0.19 12.78
C TYR A 89 -10.62 -1.30 12.85
N ASP A 90 -11.04 -1.76 11.68
CA ASP A 90 -11.95 -2.91 11.54
C ASP A 90 -11.55 -3.65 10.27
N VAL A 91 -11.32 -4.97 10.38
CA VAL A 91 -10.83 -5.81 9.28
C VAL A 91 -11.75 -5.73 8.06
N LEU A 92 -13.06 -5.57 8.26
CA LEU A 92 -14.05 -5.52 7.18
C LEU A 92 -14.43 -4.10 6.77
N ARG A 93 -14.36 -3.15 7.70
CA ARG A 93 -14.97 -1.81 7.55
C ARG A 93 -13.97 -0.67 7.54
N ASN A 94 -12.79 -0.81 8.11
CA ASN A 94 -11.78 0.26 8.11
C ASN A 94 -10.38 -0.34 8.27
N ASN A 95 -9.90 -0.90 7.16
CA ASN A 95 -8.68 -1.70 7.09
C ASN A 95 -7.59 -0.98 6.28
N CYS A 96 -6.44 -1.64 6.16
CA CYS A 96 -5.30 -1.12 5.40
C CYS A 96 -5.60 -0.90 3.90
N HIS A 97 -6.50 -1.68 3.30
CA HIS A 97 -6.88 -1.54 1.89
C HIS A 97 -7.70 -0.27 1.64
N ARG A 98 -8.66 0.03 2.52
CA ARG A 98 -9.43 1.29 2.48
C ARG A 98 -8.54 2.51 2.65
N PHE A 99 -7.62 2.44 3.62
CA PHE A 99 -6.61 3.49 3.84
C PHE A 99 -5.74 3.71 2.60
N THR A 100 -5.23 2.62 2.01
CA THR A 100 -4.39 2.70 0.80
C THR A 100 -5.16 3.30 -0.38
N TYR A 101 -6.41 2.86 -0.61
CA TYR A 101 -7.23 3.41 -1.67
C TYR A 101 -7.59 4.88 -1.46
N SER A 102 -7.89 5.30 -0.23
CA SER A 102 -8.18 6.71 0.06
C SER A 102 -6.96 7.60 -0.13
N CYS A 103 -5.77 7.08 0.17
CA CYS A 103 -4.54 7.76 -0.19
C CYS A 103 -4.38 7.87 -1.72
N ILE A 104 -4.72 6.86 -2.52
CA ILE A 104 -4.58 6.94 -3.99
C ILE A 104 -5.63 7.85 -4.63
N SER A 105 -6.90 7.66 -4.30
CA SER A 105 -8.02 8.32 -4.99
C SER A 105 -8.38 9.68 -4.39
N GLY A 106 -8.16 9.86 -3.08
CA GLY A 106 -8.77 10.96 -2.31
C GLY A 106 -10.18 10.65 -1.81
N ASP A 107 -10.76 9.50 -2.20
CA ASP A 107 -12.12 9.07 -1.87
C ASP A 107 -12.13 7.85 -0.93
N SER A 108 -13.24 7.64 -0.23
CA SER A 108 -13.44 6.44 0.59
C SER A 108 -14.45 5.49 -0.06
N LEU A 109 -14.01 4.27 -0.37
CA LEU A 109 -14.87 3.17 -0.80
C LEU A 109 -14.93 2.05 0.26
N PRO A 110 -16.04 1.29 0.32
CA PRO A 110 -16.16 0.12 1.19
C PRO A 110 -15.35 -1.05 0.62
N LEU A 111 -14.06 -1.11 0.94
CA LEU A 111 -13.16 -2.20 0.53
C LEU A 111 -12.92 -3.15 1.72
N THR A 112 -13.10 -4.45 1.49
CA THR A 112 -12.94 -5.48 2.52
C THR A 112 -11.64 -6.25 2.34
N SER A 113 -11.27 -6.53 1.10
CA SER A 113 -10.19 -7.45 0.74
C SER A 113 -9.19 -6.84 -0.24
N PHE A 114 -8.07 -7.53 -0.44
CA PHE A 114 -7.10 -7.16 -1.47
C PHE A 114 -7.68 -7.29 -2.88
N PHE A 115 -8.61 -8.22 -3.10
CA PHE A 115 -9.36 -8.30 -4.35
C PHE A 115 -10.15 -7.00 -4.62
N ASP A 116 -10.85 -6.49 -3.60
CA ASP A 116 -11.60 -5.23 -3.71
C ASP A 116 -10.66 -4.06 -4.01
N LEU A 117 -9.50 -4.01 -3.36
CA LEU A 117 -8.47 -3.00 -3.63
C LEU A 117 -8.01 -3.03 -5.07
N LYS A 118 -7.68 -4.21 -5.61
CA LYS A 118 -7.26 -4.36 -7.01
C LYS A 118 -8.32 -3.88 -7.99
N GLN A 119 -9.58 -4.24 -7.75
CA GLN A 119 -10.70 -3.82 -8.61
C GLN A 119 -10.90 -2.30 -8.55
N ALA A 120 -10.84 -1.71 -7.35
CA ALA A 120 -11.00 -0.27 -7.17
C ALA A 120 -9.84 0.51 -7.82
N LEU A 121 -8.60 0.06 -7.66
CA LEU A 121 -7.43 0.66 -8.31
C LEU A 121 -7.50 0.55 -9.83
N ALA A 122 -7.93 -0.60 -10.36
CA ALA A 122 -8.10 -0.78 -11.80
C ALA A 122 -9.17 0.16 -12.37
N ALA A 123 -10.27 0.35 -11.65
CA ALA A 123 -11.30 1.32 -12.02
C ALA A 123 -10.78 2.76 -11.97
N TYR A 124 -10.04 3.13 -10.91
CA TYR A 124 -9.47 4.46 -10.74
C TYR A 124 -8.45 4.80 -11.83
N TRP A 125 -7.50 3.89 -12.11
CA TRP A 125 -6.47 4.09 -13.12
C TRP A 125 -6.94 3.83 -14.56
N ARG A 126 -8.13 3.24 -14.73
CA ARG A 126 -8.75 2.88 -16.01
C ARG A 126 -7.94 1.85 -16.81
N PHE A 127 -7.20 1.00 -16.11
CA PHE A 127 -6.51 -0.19 -16.63
C PHE A 127 -6.27 -1.19 -15.50
N THR A 128 -6.11 -2.47 -15.81
CA THR A 128 -5.73 -3.49 -14.82
C THR A 128 -4.23 -3.41 -14.52
N PRO A 129 -3.80 -3.06 -13.29
CA PRO A 129 -2.39 -3.02 -12.96
C PRO A 129 -1.81 -4.44 -12.82
N ASN A 130 -0.53 -4.58 -13.18
CA ASN A 130 0.26 -5.76 -12.83
C ASN A 130 0.91 -5.56 -11.46
N TRP A 131 1.52 -6.61 -10.90
CA TRP A 131 2.21 -6.56 -9.62
C TRP A 131 3.60 -7.17 -9.73
N ILE A 132 4.62 -6.44 -9.28
CA ILE A 132 6.02 -6.91 -9.31
C ILE A 132 6.53 -7.12 -7.89
N HIS A 133 7.31 -8.18 -7.72
CA HIS A 133 7.94 -8.53 -6.46
C HIS A 133 9.32 -7.87 -6.34
N LYS A 134 9.64 -7.37 -5.15
CA LYS A 134 10.94 -6.82 -4.79
C LYS A 134 11.34 -7.27 -3.40
N ALA A 135 12.57 -7.75 -3.27
CA ALA A 135 13.20 -7.92 -1.96
C ALA A 135 13.36 -6.55 -1.27
N PRO A 136 13.27 -6.50 0.07
CA PRO A 136 13.48 -5.28 0.86
C PRO A 136 14.89 -4.71 0.72
#